data_AF-A0A4Q5SG07-F1
#
_entry.id   AF-A0A4Q5SG07-F1
#
_cell.length_a   1.000
_cell.length_b   1.000
_cell.length_c   1.000
_cell.angle_alpha   90.00
_cell.angle_beta   90.00
_cell.angle_gamma   90.00
#
_symmetry.space_group_name_H-M   'P 1'
#
loop_
_entity.id
_entity.type
_entity.pdbx_description
1 polymer ?
#
loop_
_entity_poly.entity_id
_entity_poly.type
_entity_poly.pdbx_seq_one_letter_code
_entity_poly.pdbx_strand_id
1 'polypeptide(L)'
;QLLLPASLSGDDWRKYVTPSKNLIAAYDAAGDDQRKAASVLVENAEWADEFWKPCATSGPIPFPYKFRHASAWASGDNVYVLRYDDILLLKAEALNELNRSAEALIPLNQVRDRVDLDGITTTDKEALKDIILNERRLELAFEGYRWDDLVRAGKAVSTMTNLQEIRLNCGGGSTRMDYNMSQNKTVMPVPQSELNRNPNLVQNQGY
;
A
#
# COMPACT_ATOMS: atom_id res chain seq x y z
N GLN A 1 9.99 8.36 16.40
CA GLN A 1 8.57 8.61 16.72
C GLN A 1 7.80 8.45 15.42
N LEU A 2 7.05 7.35 15.24
CA LEU A 2 6.19 7.17 14.07
C LEU A 2 4.94 8.02 14.30
N LEU A 3 5.04 9.30 13.96
CA LEU A 3 3.89 10.20 13.89
C LEU A 3 3.07 9.77 12.67
N LEU A 4 1.95 9.09 12.91
CA LEU A 4 0.91 8.91 11.89
C LEU A 4 0.25 10.28 11.63
N PRO A 5 -0.18 10.57 10.38
CA PRO A 5 -0.31 11.95 9.93
C PRO A 5 -1.65 12.54 10.39
N ALA A 6 -1.64 13.67 11.10
CA ALA A 6 -2.84 14.47 11.27
C ALA A 6 -3.14 15.21 9.96
N SER A 7 -4.36 15.08 9.41
CA SER A 7 -5.13 16.29 9.15
C SER A 7 -6.59 15.99 9.42
N LEU A 8 -7.10 16.76 10.37
CA LEU A 8 -8.52 16.95 10.58
C LEU A 8 -8.89 18.44 10.77
N SER A 9 -7.97 19.43 10.65
CA SER A 9 -8.25 20.89 10.58
C SER A 9 -7.09 21.85 10.97
N GLY A 10 -5.83 21.70 10.52
CA GLY A 10 -4.89 22.84 10.70
C GLY A 10 -3.37 22.67 10.69
N ASP A 11 -2.80 21.60 10.11
CA ASP A 11 -1.34 21.48 10.03
C ASP A 11 -0.77 21.97 8.68
N ASP A 12 0.36 22.69 8.74
CA ASP A 12 1.02 23.43 7.67
C ASP A 12 2.22 22.69 7.02
N TRP A 13 2.51 21.45 7.42
CA TRP A 13 3.70 20.72 6.99
C TRP A 13 3.43 19.50 6.10
N ARG A 14 4.42 19.19 5.26
CA ARG A 14 4.42 18.12 4.25
C ARG A 14 4.41 16.72 4.89
N LYS A 15 3.37 15.93 4.65
CA LYS A 15 3.17 14.64 5.33
C LYS A 15 3.90 13.46 4.69
N TYR A 16 4.26 12.50 5.55
CA TYR A 16 4.66 11.15 5.14
C TYR A 16 3.41 10.29 4.89
N VAL A 17 3.53 9.25 4.05
CA VAL A 17 2.45 8.27 3.77
C VAL A 17 1.26 8.82 2.94
N THR A 18 1.47 9.84 2.10
CA THR A 18 0.46 10.27 1.11
C THR A 18 0.08 9.11 0.20
N PRO A 19 -1.21 8.75 0.06
CA PRO A 19 -1.66 7.69 -0.83
C PRO A 19 -1.15 7.94 -2.25
N SER A 20 -0.59 6.92 -2.90
CA SER A 20 -0.09 7.08 -4.26
C SER A 20 -1.24 7.24 -5.25
N LYS A 21 -1.01 7.97 -6.35
CA LYS A 21 -1.96 8.05 -7.48
C LYS A 21 -2.39 6.67 -7.96
N ASN A 22 -1.45 5.71 -7.94
CA ASN A 22 -1.71 4.34 -8.34
C ASN A 22 -2.68 3.62 -7.39
N LEU A 23 -2.70 3.92 -6.09
CA LEU A 23 -3.67 3.35 -5.15
C LEU A 23 -5.05 3.96 -5.35
N ILE A 24 -5.15 5.28 -5.51
CA ILE A 24 -6.42 5.95 -5.75
C ILE A 24 -7.05 5.44 -7.05
N ALA A 25 -6.27 5.36 -8.13
CA ALA A 25 -6.72 4.81 -9.40
C ALA A 25 -7.15 3.33 -9.29
N ALA A 26 -6.57 2.55 -8.38
CA ALA A 26 -6.96 1.15 -8.18
C ALA A 26 -8.32 1.02 -7.49
N TYR A 27 -8.64 1.91 -6.53
CA TYR A 27 -10.00 2.00 -5.98
C TYR A 27 -11.00 2.43 -7.06
N ASP A 28 -10.67 3.48 -7.82
CA ASP A 28 -11.55 4.03 -8.87
C ASP A 28 -11.83 2.99 -9.96
N ALA A 29 -10.81 2.27 -10.42
CA ALA A 29 -10.96 1.21 -11.41
C ALA A 29 -11.79 0.02 -10.91
N ALA A 30 -11.79 -0.21 -9.59
CA ALA A 30 -12.60 -1.25 -8.98
C ALA A 30 -14.05 -0.81 -8.68
N GLY A 31 -14.36 0.49 -8.76
CA GLY A 31 -15.65 1.02 -8.29
C GLY A 31 -15.83 0.92 -6.78
N ASP A 32 -14.74 0.90 -6.03
CA ASP A 32 -14.71 0.58 -4.60
C ASP A 32 -14.74 1.84 -3.72
N ASP A 33 -15.88 2.51 -3.74
CA ASP A 33 -16.06 3.78 -3.03
C ASP A 33 -16.08 3.58 -1.51
N GLN A 34 -16.57 2.44 -1.01
CA GLN A 34 -16.67 2.19 0.42
C GLN A 34 -15.30 2.09 1.08
N ARG A 35 -14.39 1.25 0.56
CA ARG A 35 -13.05 1.12 1.16
C ARG A 35 -12.19 2.34 0.87
N LYS A 36 -12.37 2.99 -0.29
CA LYS A 36 -11.72 4.26 -0.56
C LYS A 36 -12.10 5.31 0.47
N ALA A 37 -13.39 5.51 0.74
CA ALA A 37 -13.88 6.48 1.73
C ALA A 37 -13.46 6.13 3.16
N ALA A 38 -13.35 4.84 3.49
CA ALA A 38 -12.87 4.39 4.81
C ALA A 38 -11.34 4.58 4.98
N SER A 39 -10.57 4.52 3.89
CA SER A 39 -9.11 4.47 3.92
C SER A 39 -8.44 5.78 3.53
N VAL A 40 -9.12 6.65 2.77
CA VAL A 40 -8.58 7.89 2.22
C VAL A 40 -9.54 9.05 2.44
N LEU A 41 -8.99 10.14 2.96
CA LEU A 41 -9.66 11.43 3.06
C LEU A 41 -8.96 12.41 2.12
N VAL A 42 -9.70 13.11 1.27
CA VAL A 42 -9.15 14.16 0.41
C VAL A 42 -9.49 15.51 0.99
N GLU A 43 -8.48 16.34 1.24
CA GLU A 43 -8.64 17.69 1.78
C GLU A 43 -7.93 18.71 0.91
N ASN A 44 -8.42 19.95 0.92
CA ASN A 44 -7.71 21.07 0.34
C ASN A 44 -6.57 21.49 1.27
N ALA A 45 -5.33 21.26 0.86
CA ALA A 45 -4.17 21.78 1.55
C ALA A 45 -3.76 23.14 0.97
N GLU A 46 -3.17 24.00 1.79
CA GLU A 46 -2.62 25.31 1.40
C GLU A 46 -1.09 25.26 1.16
N TRP A 47 -0.59 24.09 0.77
CA TRP A 47 0.83 23.85 0.51
C TRP A 47 1.01 22.88 -0.67
N ALA A 48 2.21 22.92 -1.28
CA ALA A 48 2.53 22.09 -2.43
C ALA A 48 2.89 20.65 -2.04
N ASP A 49 2.29 19.67 -2.71
CA ASP A 49 2.69 18.26 -2.60
C ASP A 49 3.43 17.80 -3.85
N GLU A 50 4.57 17.13 -3.62
CA GLU A 50 5.45 16.65 -4.69
C GLU A 50 4.74 15.71 -5.67
N PHE A 51 3.82 14.87 -5.22
CA PHE A 51 3.22 13.82 -6.03
C PHE A 51 1.87 14.19 -6.62
N TRP A 52 1.03 14.90 -5.88
CA TRP A 52 -0.34 15.25 -6.25
C TRP A 52 -0.46 16.66 -6.83
N LYS A 53 0.31 17.61 -6.32
CA LYS A 53 0.13 19.04 -6.53
C LYS A 53 1.48 19.77 -6.65
N PRO A 54 2.37 19.35 -7.56
CA PRO A 54 3.70 19.93 -7.61
C PRO A 54 3.60 21.43 -7.91
N CYS A 55 4.20 22.24 -7.05
CA CYS A 55 4.29 23.70 -7.19
C CYS A 55 2.96 24.48 -7.08
N ALA A 56 1.83 23.82 -6.84
CA ALA A 56 0.58 24.50 -6.54
C ALA A 56 0.57 24.92 -5.06
N THR A 57 0.15 26.15 -4.78
CA THR A 57 0.03 26.66 -3.40
C THR A 57 -1.27 26.24 -2.73
N SER A 58 -2.20 25.60 -3.45
CA SER A 58 -3.40 25.01 -2.83
C SER A 58 -4.09 23.91 -3.64
N GLY A 59 -4.89 23.10 -2.94
CA GLY A 59 -5.96 22.25 -3.49
C GLY A 59 -5.96 20.81 -2.97
N PRO A 60 -6.75 19.90 -3.57
CA PRO A 60 -6.97 18.56 -3.04
C PRO A 60 -5.71 17.68 -2.97
N ILE A 61 -5.48 17.10 -1.80
CA ILE A 61 -4.47 16.07 -1.52
C ILE A 61 -5.13 14.93 -0.73
N PRO A 62 -4.88 13.66 -1.08
CA PRO A 62 -5.34 12.54 -0.29
C PRO A 62 -4.46 12.30 0.94
N PHE A 63 -5.07 11.87 2.03
CA PHE A 63 -4.43 11.47 3.27
C PHE A 63 -4.96 10.10 3.71
N PRO A 64 -4.14 9.27 4.39
CA PRO A 64 -4.64 8.06 5.02
C PRO A 64 -5.69 8.43 6.08
N TYR A 65 -6.84 7.75 6.06
CA TYR A 65 -7.98 8.03 6.94
C TYR A 65 -8.37 6.84 7.84
N LYS A 66 -7.50 5.83 7.89
CA LYS A 66 -7.70 4.64 8.71
C LYS A 66 -7.48 4.89 10.21
N PHE A 67 -6.67 5.90 10.54
CA PHE A 67 -6.41 6.38 11.89
C PHE A 67 -7.06 7.76 12.02
N ARG A 68 -8.24 7.82 12.65
CA ARG A 68 -9.10 9.01 12.65
C ARG A 68 -8.87 9.89 13.87
N HIS A 69 -8.29 9.39 14.94
CA HIS A 69 -8.09 10.13 16.18
C HIS A 69 -6.65 10.62 16.27
N ALA A 70 -6.38 11.80 15.71
CA ALA A 70 -5.08 12.46 15.77
C ALA A 70 -4.80 13.03 17.18
N SER A 71 -4.44 12.17 18.13
CA SER A 71 -4.11 12.57 19.51
C SER A 71 -2.74 12.04 19.99
N ALA A 72 -1.81 11.84 19.06
CA ALA A 72 -0.47 11.29 19.33
C ALA A 72 -0.55 10.03 20.22
N TRP A 73 0.11 10.02 21.37
CA TRP A 73 0.11 8.90 22.33
C TRP A 73 -1.25 8.64 22.99
N ALA A 74 -2.17 9.60 22.93
CA ALA A 74 -3.54 9.49 23.45
C ALA A 74 -4.56 9.16 22.34
N SER A 75 -4.10 8.78 21.15
CA SER A 75 -5.01 8.31 20.09
C SER A 75 -5.81 7.11 20.58
N GLY A 76 -7.13 7.16 20.39
CA GLY A 76 -8.04 6.06 20.68
C GLY A 76 -8.15 5.03 19.56
N ASP A 77 -7.36 5.18 18.49
CA ASP A 77 -7.38 4.24 17.37
C ASP A 77 -6.67 2.94 17.72
N ASN A 78 -7.32 1.82 17.36
CA ASN A 78 -6.71 0.50 17.49
C ASN A 78 -6.00 0.12 16.19
N VAL A 79 -4.78 -0.39 16.33
CA VAL A 79 -4.04 -0.98 15.20
C VAL A 79 -4.45 -2.44 15.06
N TYR A 80 -4.98 -2.80 13.89
CA TYR A 80 -5.25 -4.19 13.56
C TYR A 80 -3.92 -4.90 13.24
N VAL A 81 -3.57 -5.91 14.05
CA VAL A 81 -2.44 -6.82 13.75
C VAL A 81 -2.90 -7.97 12.85
N LEU A 82 -4.16 -8.37 12.99
CA LEU A 82 -4.80 -9.41 12.19
C LEU A 82 -6.31 -9.17 12.21
N ARG A 83 -6.97 -9.42 11.09
CA ARG A 83 -8.43 -9.35 11.00
C ARG A 83 -8.99 -10.40 10.04
N TYR A 84 -10.29 -10.64 10.16
CA TYR A 84 -10.96 -11.75 9.49
C TYR A 84 -10.80 -11.72 7.95
N ASP A 85 -10.91 -10.55 7.32
CA ASP A 85 -10.82 -10.48 5.85
C ASP A 85 -9.40 -10.73 5.32
N ASP A 86 -8.35 -10.46 6.10
CA ASP A 86 -6.99 -10.91 5.76
C ASP A 86 -6.94 -12.43 5.72
N ILE A 87 -7.52 -13.11 6.71
CA ILE A 87 -7.60 -14.58 6.75
C ILE A 87 -8.41 -15.14 5.57
N LEU A 88 -9.52 -14.51 5.19
CA LEU A 88 -10.29 -14.89 4.02
C LEU A 88 -9.45 -14.79 2.74
N LEU A 89 -8.74 -13.68 2.55
CA LEU A 89 -7.92 -13.47 1.37
C LEU A 89 -6.68 -14.39 1.33
N LEU A 90 -6.06 -14.67 2.48
CA LEU A 90 -5.00 -15.69 2.57
C LEU A 90 -5.53 -17.09 2.22
N LYS A 91 -6.74 -17.43 2.67
CA LYS A 91 -7.40 -18.68 2.29
C LYS A 91 -7.69 -18.73 0.79
N ALA A 92 -8.20 -17.65 0.19
CA ALA A 92 -8.43 -17.55 -1.25
C ALA A 92 -7.13 -17.80 -2.02
N GLU A 93 -6.05 -17.14 -1.60
CA GLU A 93 -4.74 -17.29 -2.23
C GLU A 93 -4.21 -18.72 -2.13
N ALA A 94 -4.25 -19.32 -0.93
CA ALA A 94 -3.81 -20.70 -0.74
C ALA A 94 -4.62 -21.70 -1.57
N LEU A 95 -5.93 -21.53 -1.66
CA LEU A 95 -6.79 -22.37 -2.50
C LEU A 95 -6.42 -22.24 -3.98
N ASN A 96 -6.20 -21.02 -4.48
CA ASN A 96 -5.80 -20.80 -5.86
C ASN A 96 -4.43 -21.44 -6.15
N GLU A 97 -3.46 -21.30 -5.26
CA GLU A 97 -2.13 -21.91 -5.41
C GLU A 97 -2.17 -23.44 -5.40
N LEU A 98 -3.11 -24.04 -4.66
CA LEU A 98 -3.42 -25.47 -4.67
C LEU A 98 -4.23 -25.95 -5.88
N ASN A 99 -4.41 -25.10 -6.91
CA ASN A 99 -5.22 -25.37 -8.11
C ASN A 99 -6.71 -25.61 -7.80
N ARG A 100 -7.23 -24.99 -6.72
CA ARG A 100 -8.63 -25.04 -6.29
C ARG A 100 -9.32 -23.69 -6.52
N SER A 101 -9.12 -23.10 -7.70
CA SER A 101 -9.57 -21.75 -8.06
C SER A 101 -11.07 -21.53 -7.85
N ALA A 102 -11.90 -22.52 -8.18
CA ALA A 102 -13.34 -22.44 -7.96
C ALA A 102 -13.70 -22.29 -6.47
N GLU A 103 -12.96 -22.93 -5.58
CA GLU A 103 -13.15 -22.80 -4.13
C GLU A 103 -12.56 -21.49 -3.59
N ALA A 104 -11.51 -20.96 -4.22
CA ALA A 104 -10.92 -19.68 -3.87
C ALA A 104 -11.89 -18.50 -4.08
N LEU A 105 -12.82 -18.62 -5.03
CA LEU A 105 -13.85 -17.61 -5.27
C LEU A 105 -14.76 -17.39 -4.06
N ILE A 106 -14.98 -18.42 -3.22
CA ILE A 106 -15.89 -18.33 -2.06
C ILE A 106 -15.39 -17.29 -1.05
N PRO A 107 -14.20 -17.42 -0.44
CA PRO A 107 -13.70 -16.41 0.49
C PRO A 107 -13.36 -15.07 -0.19
N LEU A 108 -12.96 -15.08 -1.47
CA LEU A 108 -12.70 -13.85 -2.22
C LEU A 108 -13.97 -13.01 -2.35
N ASN A 109 -15.06 -13.63 -2.82
CA ASN A 109 -16.31 -12.92 -3.04
C ASN A 109 -17.00 -12.52 -1.73
N GLN A 110 -16.79 -13.25 -0.63
CA GLN A 110 -17.24 -12.79 0.70
C GLN A 110 -16.68 -11.40 1.07
N VAL A 111 -15.42 -11.12 0.74
CA VAL A 111 -14.81 -9.80 1.01
C VAL A 111 -15.38 -8.72 0.09
N ARG A 112 -15.61 -9.07 -1.18
CA ARG A 112 -16.15 -8.16 -2.20
C ARG A 112 -17.61 -7.81 -1.96
N ASP A 113 -18.43 -8.80 -1.60
CA ASP A 113 -19.86 -8.64 -1.31
C ASP A 113 -20.08 -7.70 -0.12
N ARG A 114 -19.19 -7.71 0.88
CA ARG A 114 -19.26 -6.82 2.06
C ARG A 114 -19.18 -5.33 1.70
N VAL A 115 -18.60 -5.00 0.55
CA VAL A 115 -18.40 -3.63 0.07
C VAL A 115 -19.14 -3.38 -1.24
N ASP A 116 -20.16 -4.19 -1.53
CA ASP A 116 -21.05 -4.07 -2.68
C ASP A 116 -20.33 -4.12 -4.05
N LEU A 117 -19.21 -4.85 -4.13
CA LEU A 117 -18.50 -5.08 -5.39
C LEU A 117 -18.96 -6.37 -6.06
N ASP A 118 -19.04 -6.36 -7.39
CA ASP A 118 -19.37 -7.55 -8.18
C ASP A 118 -18.44 -8.72 -7.87
N GLY A 119 -19.01 -9.91 -7.70
CA GLY A 119 -18.24 -11.14 -7.50
C GLY A 119 -17.35 -11.49 -8.69
N ILE A 120 -16.18 -12.05 -8.38
CA ILE A 120 -15.25 -12.59 -9.38
C ILE A 120 -15.70 -14.00 -9.77
N THR A 121 -15.67 -14.29 -11.08
CA THR A 121 -16.08 -15.59 -11.65
C THR A 121 -14.95 -16.33 -12.35
N THR A 122 -13.82 -15.67 -12.65
CA THR A 122 -12.69 -16.30 -13.32
C THR A 122 -12.05 -17.36 -12.42
N THR A 123 -11.75 -18.52 -13.01
CA THR A 123 -11.03 -19.62 -12.34
C THR A 123 -9.66 -19.88 -12.97
N ASP A 124 -9.26 -19.05 -13.93
CA ASP A 124 -7.88 -19.06 -14.43
C ASP A 124 -6.92 -18.73 -13.28
N LYS A 125 -5.98 -19.64 -13.01
CA LYS A 125 -5.14 -19.57 -11.81
C LYS A 125 -4.28 -18.31 -11.77
N GLU A 126 -3.66 -17.96 -12.90
CA GLU A 126 -2.73 -16.83 -12.97
C GLU A 126 -3.48 -15.49 -12.91
N ALA A 127 -4.60 -15.37 -13.64
CA ALA A 127 -5.47 -14.19 -13.53
C ALA A 127 -6.05 -14.05 -12.12
N LEU A 128 -6.51 -15.16 -11.51
CA LEU A 128 -7.10 -15.13 -10.17
C LEU A 128 -6.07 -14.77 -9.10
N LYS A 129 -4.82 -15.21 -9.25
CA LYS A 129 -3.72 -14.82 -8.37
C LYS A 129 -3.53 -13.30 -8.34
N ASP A 130 -3.53 -12.67 -9.50
CA ASP A 130 -3.38 -11.22 -9.63
C ASP A 130 -4.59 -10.46 -9.08
N ILE A 131 -5.80 -10.99 -9.29
CA ILE A 131 -7.03 -10.44 -8.72
C ILE A 131 -6.98 -10.51 -7.19
N ILE A 132 -6.61 -11.66 -6.60
CA ILE A 132 -6.52 -11.81 -5.14
C ILE A 132 -5.48 -10.84 -4.56
N LEU A 133 -4.31 -10.71 -5.21
CA LEU A 133 -3.27 -9.77 -4.76
C LEU A 133 -3.73 -8.31 -4.83
N ASN A 134 -4.54 -7.95 -5.84
CA ASN A 134 -5.14 -6.62 -5.92
C ASN A 134 -6.25 -6.44 -4.88
N GLU A 135 -7.06 -7.47 -4.61
CA GLU A 135 -8.09 -7.42 -3.57
C GLU A 135 -7.46 -7.19 -2.18
N ARG A 136 -6.38 -7.91 -1.86
CA ARG A 136 -5.58 -7.69 -0.64
C ARG A 136 -5.09 -6.25 -0.53
N ARG A 137 -4.64 -5.67 -1.63
CA ARG A 137 -4.17 -4.27 -1.66
C ARG A 137 -5.28 -3.28 -1.29
N LEU A 138 -6.48 -3.45 -1.86
CA LEU A 138 -7.61 -2.55 -1.62
C LEU A 138 -8.20 -2.73 -0.23
N GLU A 139 -8.29 -3.99 0.22
CA GLU A 139 -8.81 -4.36 1.53
C GLU A 139 -7.90 -3.86 2.66
N LEU A 140 -6.60 -4.16 2.55
CA LEU A 140 -5.61 -3.97 3.62
C LEU A 140 -4.76 -2.70 3.46
N ALA A 141 -5.26 -1.72 2.70
CA ALA A 141 -4.56 -0.46 2.51
C ALA A 141 -4.23 0.19 3.88
N PHE A 142 -2.98 0.64 4.01
CA PHE A 142 -2.43 1.26 5.22
C PHE A 142 -2.34 0.37 6.47
N GLU A 143 -2.41 -0.97 6.32
CA GLU A 143 -2.25 -1.93 7.42
C GLU A 143 -0.89 -2.65 7.44
N GLY A 144 0.08 -2.22 6.62
CA GLY A 144 1.45 -2.75 6.65
C GLY A 144 1.72 -3.96 5.75
N TYR A 145 0.72 -4.51 5.06
CA TYR A 145 0.89 -5.75 4.27
C TYR A 145 1.50 -5.56 2.87
N ARG A 146 1.38 -4.36 2.28
CA ARG A 146 1.63 -4.18 0.84
C ARG A 146 3.05 -4.54 0.40
N TRP A 147 4.06 -4.22 1.21
CA TRP A 147 5.45 -4.54 0.86
C TRP A 147 5.67 -6.05 0.83
N ASP A 148 5.28 -6.74 1.90
CA ASP A 148 5.46 -8.18 2.04
C ASP A 148 4.68 -8.95 0.99
N ASP A 149 3.45 -8.52 0.70
CA ASP A 149 2.63 -9.05 -0.39
C ASP A 149 3.31 -8.96 -1.75
N LEU A 150 3.96 -7.83 -2.04
CA LEU A 150 4.69 -7.65 -3.30
C LEU A 150 5.98 -8.47 -3.36
N VAL A 151 6.72 -8.56 -2.26
CA VAL A 151 7.98 -9.33 -2.19
C VAL A 151 7.69 -10.81 -2.36
N ARG A 152 6.75 -11.37 -1.58
CA ARG A 152 6.41 -12.80 -1.64
C ARG A 152 5.77 -13.20 -2.97
N ALA A 153 5.06 -12.28 -3.63
CA ALA A 153 4.49 -12.50 -4.97
C ALA A 153 5.50 -12.27 -6.12
N GLY A 154 6.75 -11.88 -5.83
CA GLY A 154 7.74 -11.57 -6.86
C GLY A 154 7.43 -10.32 -7.69
N LYS A 155 6.58 -9.43 -7.17
CA LYS A 155 6.10 -8.21 -7.87
C LYS A 155 6.70 -6.91 -7.35
N ALA A 156 7.52 -6.95 -6.30
CA ALA A 156 8.10 -5.75 -5.71
C ALA A 156 8.92 -4.92 -6.72
N VAL A 157 9.85 -5.56 -7.44
CA VAL A 157 10.71 -4.87 -8.42
C VAL A 157 9.88 -4.24 -9.53
N SER A 158 9.02 -5.02 -10.19
CA SER A 158 8.19 -4.51 -11.29
C SER A 158 7.24 -3.41 -10.85
N THR A 159 6.63 -3.54 -9.66
CA THR A 159 5.71 -2.52 -9.12
C THR A 159 6.43 -1.21 -8.85
N MET A 160 7.56 -1.25 -8.11
CA MET A 160 8.31 -0.05 -7.74
C MET A 160 8.93 0.64 -8.96
N THR A 161 9.45 -0.13 -9.92
CA THR A 161 10.02 0.41 -11.17
C THR A 161 8.96 1.05 -12.07
N ASN A 162 7.70 0.62 -11.98
CA ASN A 162 6.61 1.17 -12.78
C ASN A 162 5.88 2.34 -12.11
N LEU A 163 6.27 2.76 -10.90
CA LEU A 163 5.70 3.94 -10.26
C LEU A 163 5.97 5.20 -11.11
N GLN A 164 4.93 6.01 -11.23
CA GLN A 164 4.94 7.30 -11.93
C GLN A 164 4.92 8.42 -10.89
N GLU A 165 5.94 8.43 -10.04
CA GLU A 165 6.14 9.45 -9.02
C GLU A 165 7.18 10.47 -9.51
N ILE A 166 7.04 11.71 -9.07
CA ILE A 166 7.79 12.86 -9.61
C ILE A 166 8.52 13.53 -8.46
N ARG A 167 9.75 13.97 -8.70
CA ARG A 167 10.50 14.84 -7.81
C ARG A 167 10.13 16.31 -8.07
N LEU A 168 9.88 17.06 -7.00
CA LEU A 168 9.47 18.46 -7.01
C LEU A 168 10.64 19.34 -7.39
N ASN A 169 10.52 20.06 -8.51
CA ASN A 169 11.41 21.16 -8.86
C ASN A 169 10.60 22.30 -9.50
N CYS A 170 10.30 23.34 -8.72
CA CYS A 170 9.50 24.49 -9.14
C CYS A 170 10.26 25.54 -9.97
N GLY A 171 11.37 25.15 -10.60
CA GLY A 171 12.11 25.98 -11.55
C GLY A 171 12.93 25.23 -12.59
N GLY A 172 12.83 23.89 -12.67
CA GLY A 172 13.68 23.06 -13.55
C GLY A 172 13.03 21.82 -14.14
N GLY A 173 11.69 21.75 -14.17
CA GLY A 173 10.92 20.65 -14.74
C GLY A 173 10.61 19.51 -13.77
N SER A 174 9.71 18.60 -14.15
CA SER A 174 9.41 17.38 -13.40
C SER A 174 10.40 16.28 -13.75
N THR A 175 11.04 15.68 -12.73
CA THR A 175 11.87 14.48 -12.93
C THR A 175 11.15 13.27 -12.35
N ARG A 176 10.98 12.22 -13.15
CA ARG A 176 10.45 10.95 -12.64
C ARG A 176 11.39 10.39 -11.58
N MET A 177 10.83 9.95 -10.46
CA MET A 177 11.57 9.23 -9.42
C MET A 177 11.96 7.85 -9.95
N ASP A 178 13.27 7.60 -10.03
CA ASP A 178 13.81 6.26 -10.25
C ASP A 178 14.33 5.71 -8.92
N TYR A 179 13.59 4.78 -8.35
CA TYR A 179 13.97 4.08 -7.11
C TYR A 179 15.16 3.13 -7.31
N ASN A 180 15.55 2.89 -8.57
CA ASN A 180 16.58 1.93 -8.98
C ASN A 180 16.34 0.58 -8.28
N MET A 181 15.08 0.11 -8.31
CA MET A 181 14.66 -1.06 -7.55
C MET A 181 15.30 -2.32 -8.17
N SER A 182 15.85 -3.17 -7.31
CA SER A 182 16.49 -4.43 -7.72
C SER A 182 16.13 -5.56 -6.74
N GLN A 183 16.43 -6.80 -7.10
CA GLN A 183 16.14 -7.95 -6.25
C GLN A 183 16.84 -7.84 -4.88
N ASN A 184 18.06 -7.31 -4.84
CA ASN A 184 18.81 -7.14 -3.59
C ASN A 184 18.09 -6.18 -2.62
N LYS A 185 17.34 -5.20 -3.13
CA LYS A 185 16.58 -4.24 -2.32
C LYS A 185 15.26 -4.80 -1.75
N THR A 186 14.96 -6.08 -1.97
CA THR A 186 13.77 -6.74 -1.39
C THR A 186 14.00 -7.26 0.02
N VAL A 187 15.25 -7.32 0.48
CA VAL A 187 15.65 -7.76 1.82
C VAL A 187 16.41 -6.64 2.54
N MET A 188 16.30 -6.58 3.87
CA MET A 188 17.06 -5.61 4.66
C MET A 188 18.52 -6.09 4.81
N PRO A 189 19.51 -5.17 4.85
CA PRO A 189 20.88 -5.54 5.18
C PRO A 189 20.97 -6.07 6.61
N VAL A 190 21.82 -7.06 6.82
CA VAL A 190 22.25 -7.45 8.16
C VAL A 190 23.03 -6.27 8.75
N PRO A 191 22.71 -5.79 9.97
CA PRO A 191 23.42 -4.67 10.57
C PRO A 191 24.93 -4.95 10.69
N GLN A 192 25.77 -3.99 10.30
CA GLN A 192 27.23 -4.14 10.31
C GLN A 192 27.79 -4.51 11.68
N SER A 193 27.17 -4.01 12.77
CA SER A 193 27.55 -4.36 14.13
C SER A 193 27.42 -5.86 14.41
N GLU A 194 26.39 -6.51 13.87
CA GLU A 194 26.15 -7.94 14.07
C GLU A 194 27.13 -8.79 13.24
N LEU A 195 27.47 -8.35 12.02
CA LEU A 195 28.53 -8.98 11.22
C LEU A 195 29.90 -8.88 11.92
N ASN A 196 30.22 -7.71 12.49
CA ASN A 196 31.46 -7.51 13.23
C ASN A 196 31.53 -8.39 14.49
N ARG A 197 30.39 -8.67 15.13
CA ARG A 197 30.31 -9.48 16.36
C ARG A 197 30.36 -10.98 16.11
N ASN A 198 29.82 -11.44 14.98
CA ASN A 198 29.76 -12.85 14.64
C ASN A 198 30.43 -13.11 13.27
N PRO A 199 31.68 -13.60 13.24
CA PRO A 199 32.39 -13.85 11.98
C PRO A 199 31.77 -14.97 11.13
N ASN A 200 30.84 -15.76 11.67
CA ASN A 200 30.09 -16.77 10.91
C ASN A 200 28.83 -16.19 10.23
N LEU A 201 28.48 -14.93 10.51
CA LEU A 201 27.33 -14.27 9.92
C LEU A 201 27.70 -13.73 8.53
N VAL A 202 26.89 -14.04 7.53
CA VAL A 202 27.10 -13.63 6.13
C VAL A 202 26.06 -12.58 5.75
N GLN A 203 26.48 -11.57 5.00
CA GLN A 203 25.61 -10.50 4.52
C GLN A 203 24.66 -11.00 3.41
N ASN A 204 23.49 -10.37 3.31
CA ASN A 204 22.57 -10.57 2.20
C ASN A 204 23.19 -10.08 0.89
N GLN A 205 22.89 -10.77 -0.22
CA GLN A 205 23.44 -10.42 -1.52
C GLN A 205 23.15 -8.95 -1.90
N GLY A 206 24.19 -8.21 -2.26
CA GLY A 206 24.08 -6.81 -2.71
C GLY A 206 24.31 -5.74 -1.64
N TYR A 207 24.70 -6.13 -0.43
CA TYR A 207 25.06 -5.25 0.68
C TYR A 207 26.48 -5.51 1.18
#